data_AF-A0A1G6AGU5-F1
#
_entry.id   AF-A0A1G6AGU5-F1
#
_cell.length_a   1.000
_cell.length_b   1.000
_cell.length_c   1.000
_cell.angle_alpha   90.00
_cell.angle_beta   90.00
_cell.angle_gamma   90.00
#
_symmetry.space_group_name_H-M   'P 1'
#
loop_
_entity.id
_entity.type
_entity.pdbx_description
1 polymer ?
#
loop_
_entity_poly.entity_id
_entity_poly.type
_entity_poly.pdbx_seq_one_letter_code
_entity_poly.pdbx_strand_id
1 'polypeptide(L)'
;MILSKFDKQCVRLVDTLGNIFEGNCTYQDKYFNQQEYGRKEEALKISTFLFYKSDIKELESLENNRGPYGNFSAPYGLLEKVTVEDGIDAIKDVFFSEENAHIYRLLLCLDDFLFENSRASLDVSEVIQALDELLEFELDETSRIQAQHLLERLRKSQQQ
;
A
#
# COMPACT_ATOMS: atom_id res chain seq x y z
N MET A 1 -21.82 -6.14 -11.23
CA MET A 1 -21.18 -5.30 -10.19
C MET A 1 -21.25 -3.83 -10.61
N ILE A 2 -21.58 -2.92 -9.68
CA ILE A 2 -21.65 -1.47 -9.91
C ILE A 2 -20.51 -0.85 -9.09
N LEU A 3 -19.43 -0.39 -9.74
CA LEU A 3 -18.20 0.03 -9.05
C LEU A 3 -18.35 1.37 -8.33
N SER A 4 -19.19 2.27 -8.84
CA SER A 4 -19.43 3.59 -8.23
C SER A 4 -19.95 3.55 -6.80
N LYS A 5 -20.51 2.43 -6.35
CA LYS A 5 -20.97 2.23 -4.97
C LYS A 5 -19.84 2.13 -3.95
N PHE A 6 -18.61 1.89 -4.41
CA PHE A 6 -17.44 1.70 -3.56
C PHE A 6 -16.53 2.94 -3.54
N ASP A 7 -16.88 4.00 -4.26
CA ASP A 7 -16.08 5.23 -4.30
C ASP A 7 -15.79 5.77 -2.90
N LYS A 8 -14.51 6.04 -2.62
CA LYS A 8 -13.98 6.55 -1.34
C LYS A 8 -14.23 5.63 -0.14
N GLN A 9 -14.35 4.32 -0.38
CA GLN A 9 -14.43 3.32 0.68
C GLN A 9 -13.14 2.51 0.75
N CYS A 10 -12.86 1.99 1.95
CA CYS A 10 -11.91 0.91 2.13
C CYS A 10 -12.55 -0.40 1.66
N VAL A 11 -11.90 -1.09 0.72
CA VAL A 11 -12.42 -2.31 0.09
C VAL A 11 -11.41 -3.44 0.15
N ARG A 12 -11.89 -4.68 0.06
CA ARG A 12 -11.11 -5.84 -0.37
C ARG A 12 -11.50 -6.20 -1.79
N LEU A 13 -10.50 -6.28 -2.66
CA LEU A 13 -10.62 -6.66 -4.06
C LEU A 13 -9.88 -7.98 -4.28
N VAL A 14 -10.54 -8.92 -4.96
CA VAL A 14 -9.89 -10.11 -5.51
C VAL A 14 -9.89 -10.00 -7.03
N ASP A 15 -8.71 -10.06 -7.64
CA ASP A 15 -8.59 -10.01 -9.09
C ASP A 15 -8.94 -11.37 -9.74
N THR A 16 -8.99 -11.40 -11.07
CA THR A 16 -9.25 -12.64 -11.83
C THR A 16 -8.15 -13.70 -11.71
N LEU A 17 -6.96 -13.32 -11.21
CA LEU A 17 -5.84 -14.24 -10.94
C LEU A 17 -5.86 -14.79 -9.51
N GLY A 18 -6.74 -14.28 -8.64
CA GLY A 18 -6.88 -14.68 -7.25
C GLY A 18 -6.02 -13.88 -6.27
N ASN A 19 -5.37 -12.81 -6.72
CA ASN A 19 -4.64 -11.90 -5.85
C ASN A 19 -5.60 -11.05 -5.02
N ILE A 20 -5.22 -10.75 -3.78
CA ILE A 20 -6.03 -9.99 -2.84
C ILE A 20 -5.39 -8.63 -2.56
N PHE A 21 -6.16 -7.58 -2.75
CA PHE A 21 -5.82 -6.20 -2.46
C PHE A 21 -6.79 -5.65 -1.42
N GLU A 22 -6.29 -4.90 -0.46
CA GLU A 22 -7.12 -4.15 0.49
C GLU A 22 -6.63 -2.70 0.51
N GLY A 23 -7.54 -1.73 0.45
CA GLY A 23 -7.16 -0.33 0.38
C GLY A 23 -8.32 0.62 0.16
N ASN A 24 -8.03 1.92 0.24
CA ASN A 24 -8.98 2.95 -0.15
C ASN A 24 -9.06 3.00 -1.68
N CYS A 25 -10.28 3.11 -2.21
CA CYS A 25 -10.48 3.13 -3.65
C CYS A 25 -11.18 4.41 -4.15
N THR A 26 -10.85 4.81 -5.37
CA THR A 26 -11.55 5.88 -6.10
C THR A 26 -12.15 5.32 -7.38
N TYR A 27 -13.42 5.63 -7.62
CA TYR A 27 -14.14 5.24 -8.82
C TYR A 27 -13.87 6.20 -9.97
N GLN A 28 -13.71 5.62 -11.17
CA GLN A 28 -13.68 6.37 -12.41
C GLN A 28 -14.61 5.73 -13.44
N ASP A 29 -15.54 6.55 -13.95
CA ASP A 29 -16.61 6.09 -14.84
C ASP A 29 -16.08 5.45 -16.12
N LYS A 30 -15.08 6.10 -16.72
CA LYS A 30 -14.33 5.59 -17.88
C LYS A 30 -12.92 6.10 -17.78
N TYR A 31 -11.96 5.19 -17.71
CA TYR A 31 -10.55 5.57 -17.75
C TYR A 31 -9.99 5.42 -19.17
N PHE A 32 -9.26 6.44 -19.62
CA PHE A 32 -8.54 6.44 -20.89
C PHE A 32 -7.19 7.10 -20.65
N ASN A 33 -6.15 6.30 -20.36
CA ASN A 33 -4.83 6.82 -20.05
C ASN A 33 -3.87 6.57 -21.20
N GLN A 34 -3.16 7.64 -21.56
CA GLN A 34 -2.21 7.68 -22.65
C GLN A 34 -0.87 6.97 -22.38
N GLN A 35 -0.77 6.20 -21.30
CA GLN A 35 0.44 5.44 -20.98
C GLN A 35 0.14 4.01 -20.51
N GLU A 36 -1.13 3.69 -20.22
CA GLU A 36 -1.60 2.34 -19.81
C GLU A 36 -2.65 1.77 -20.79
N TYR A 37 -2.81 2.47 -21.93
CA TYR A 37 -3.92 2.44 -22.90
C TYR A 37 -4.66 1.10 -23.11
N GLY A 38 -5.99 1.19 -23.03
CA GLY A 38 -6.83 0.52 -24.05
C GLY A 38 -8.23 0.13 -23.63
N ARG A 39 -8.55 0.15 -22.34
CA ARG A 39 -9.82 -0.42 -21.88
C ARG A 39 -10.83 0.69 -21.60
N LYS A 40 -11.75 0.89 -22.54
CA LYS A 40 -12.89 1.81 -22.42
C LYS A 40 -13.95 1.21 -21.47
N GLU A 41 -13.62 1.10 -20.19
CA GLU A 41 -14.49 0.53 -19.16
C GLU A 41 -14.38 1.27 -17.82
N GLU A 42 -15.32 0.98 -16.91
CA GLU A 42 -15.29 1.47 -15.52
C GLU A 42 -14.05 0.93 -14.80
N ALA A 43 -13.48 1.74 -13.91
CA ALA A 43 -12.29 1.34 -13.14
C ALA A 43 -12.39 1.75 -11.67
N LEU A 44 -11.68 1.00 -10.83
CA LEU A 44 -11.33 1.37 -9.47
C LEU A 44 -9.83 1.55 -9.39
N LYS A 45 -9.40 2.71 -8.90
CA LYS A 45 -8.02 2.93 -8.50
C LYS A 45 -7.90 2.59 -7.01
N ILE A 46 -7.15 1.55 -6.67
CA ILE A 46 -6.74 1.25 -5.29
C ILE A 46 -5.27 1.63 -5.20
N SER A 47 -4.99 2.75 -4.53
CA SER A 47 -3.63 3.29 -4.44
C SER A 47 -2.96 3.38 -5.82
N THR A 48 -1.72 2.87 -5.99
CA THR A 48 -0.97 2.86 -7.27
C THR A 48 -1.49 1.88 -8.32
N PHE A 49 -2.49 1.04 -8.00
CA PHE A 49 -3.05 0.07 -8.94
C PHE A 49 -4.39 0.54 -9.52
N LEU A 50 -4.49 0.44 -10.84
CA LEU A 50 -5.73 0.60 -11.56
C LEU A 50 -6.32 -0.76 -11.90
N PHE A 51 -7.52 -1.04 -11.39
CA PHE A 51 -8.29 -2.23 -11.73
C PHE A 51 -9.45 -1.84 -12.62
N TYR A 52 -9.46 -2.40 -13.83
CA TYR A 52 -10.61 -2.30 -14.69
C TYR A 52 -11.70 -3.30 -14.26
N LYS A 53 -12.97 -2.99 -14.52
CA LYS A 53 -14.10 -3.86 -14.16
C LYS A 53 -13.93 -5.30 -14.60
N SER A 54 -13.34 -5.53 -15.78
CA SER A 54 -13.04 -6.86 -16.33
C SER A 54 -11.98 -7.65 -15.53
N ASP A 55 -11.10 -6.98 -14.80
CA ASP A 55 -10.03 -7.59 -14.00
C ASP A 55 -10.48 -7.95 -12.57
N ILE A 56 -11.66 -7.50 -12.16
CA ILE A 56 -12.20 -7.68 -10.79
C ILE A 56 -13.09 -8.92 -10.73
N LYS A 57 -12.68 -9.89 -9.93
CA LYS A 57 -13.47 -11.11 -9.66
C LYS A 57 -14.44 -10.90 -8.50
N GLU A 58 -13.94 -10.41 -7.37
CA GLU A 58 -14.73 -10.16 -6.16
C GLU A 58 -14.36 -8.79 -5.57
N LEU A 59 -15.35 -8.14 -4.96
CA LEU A 59 -15.18 -6.83 -4.33
C LEU A 59 -16.14 -6.70 -3.15
N GLU A 60 -15.60 -6.38 -1.98
CA GLU A 60 -16.37 -6.16 -0.75
C GLU A 60 -15.92 -4.89 -0.02
N SER A 61 -16.86 -4.25 0.67
CA SER A 61 -16.59 -3.07 1.50
C SER A 61 -16.14 -3.52 2.89
N LEU A 62 -15.09 -2.90 3.41
CA LEU A 62 -14.54 -3.17 4.75
C LEU A 62 -15.01 -2.15 5.80
N GLU A 63 -15.83 -1.16 5.42
CA GLU A 63 -16.30 -0.08 6.31
C GLU A 63 -16.99 -0.58 7.59
N ASN A 64 -17.67 -1.73 7.52
CA ASN A 64 -18.42 -2.29 8.66
C ASN A 64 -17.74 -3.50 9.32
N ASN A 65 -16.60 -3.96 8.79
CA ASN A 65 -15.91 -5.15 9.27
C ASN A 65 -14.43 -4.84 9.46
N ARG A 66 -14.08 -4.35 10.65
CA ARG A 66 -12.69 -4.13 11.02
C ARG A 66 -12.01 -5.46 11.31
N GLY A 67 -10.91 -5.72 10.60
CA GLY A 67 -10.03 -6.84 10.91
C GLY A 67 -9.09 -6.50 12.07
N PRO A 68 -8.15 -7.41 12.39
CA PRO A 68 -7.21 -7.24 13.51
C PRO A 68 -6.27 -6.03 13.34
N TYR A 69 -6.18 -5.46 12.13
CA TYR A 69 -5.32 -4.31 11.80
C TYR A 69 -6.15 -3.08 11.38
N GLY A 70 -7.29 -2.84 12.04
CA GLY A 70 -8.18 -1.73 11.71
C GLY A 70 -9.11 -2.08 10.57
N ASN A 71 -9.13 -1.31 9.47
CA ASN A 71 -9.98 -1.61 8.32
C ASN A 71 -9.48 -2.80 7.49
N PHE A 72 -8.39 -3.45 7.91
CA PHE A 72 -7.71 -4.49 7.15
C PHE A 72 -7.68 -5.82 7.89
N SER A 73 -7.68 -6.91 7.13
CA SER A 73 -7.66 -8.27 7.69
C SER A 73 -6.27 -8.81 7.97
N ALA A 74 -5.28 -8.33 7.21
CA ALA A 74 -3.88 -8.72 7.29
C ALA A 74 -3.02 -7.49 7.61
N PRO A 75 -1.81 -7.66 8.17
CA PRO A 75 -0.94 -6.54 8.51
C PRO A 75 -0.56 -5.72 7.27
N TYR A 76 -0.43 -6.37 6.12
CA TYR A 76 -0.20 -5.76 4.81
C TYR A 76 -0.74 -6.68 3.69
N GLY A 77 -1.00 -6.10 2.52
CA GLY A 77 -1.61 -6.76 1.36
C GLY A 77 -0.59 -7.02 0.25
N LEU A 78 -1.07 -7.43 -0.93
CA LEU A 78 -0.20 -7.62 -2.09
C LEU A 78 0.43 -6.31 -2.57
N LEU A 79 -0.31 -5.19 -2.50
CA LEU A 79 0.21 -3.86 -2.86
C LEU A 79 1.49 -3.55 -2.11
N GLU A 80 1.45 -3.60 -0.77
CA GLU A 80 2.62 -3.25 0.03
C GLU A 80 3.79 -4.22 -0.21
N LYS A 81 3.51 -5.51 -0.45
CA LYS A 81 4.56 -6.49 -0.82
C LYS A 81 5.23 -6.11 -2.13
N VAL A 82 4.44 -5.88 -3.18
CA VAL A 82 4.95 -5.53 -4.51
C VAL A 82 5.69 -4.19 -4.46
N THR A 83 5.19 -3.20 -3.72
CA THR A 83 5.89 -1.92 -3.51
C THR A 83 7.28 -2.12 -2.90
N VAL A 84 7.42 -2.99 -1.89
CA VAL A 84 8.72 -3.29 -1.28
C VAL A 84 9.63 -4.05 -2.26
N GLU A 85 9.08 -4.98 -3.03
CA GLU A 85 9.81 -5.75 -4.06
C GLU A 85 10.27 -4.88 -5.24
N ASP A 86 9.49 -3.87 -5.61
CA ASP A 86 9.79 -2.91 -6.69
C ASP A 86 10.88 -1.91 -6.32
N GLY A 87 11.15 -1.74 -5.02
CA GLY A 87 12.33 -1.01 -4.53
C GLY A 87 12.03 0.38 -3.95
N ILE A 88 13.11 1.12 -3.68
CA ILE A 88 13.05 2.36 -2.88
C ILE A 88 12.20 3.46 -3.50
N ASP A 89 12.19 3.57 -4.83
CA ASP A 89 11.42 4.62 -5.53
C ASP A 89 9.92 4.40 -5.33
N ALA A 90 9.45 3.15 -5.46
CA ALA A 90 8.05 2.79 -5.21
C ALA A 90 7.65 2.99 -3.74
N ILE A 91 8.56 2.68 -2.81
CA ILE A 91 8.36 2.94 -1.36
C ILE A 91 8.15 4.45 -1.12
N LYS A 92 9.03 5.28 -1.69
CA LYS A 92 8.95 6.74 -1.57
C LYS A 92 7.64 7.29 -2.14
N ASP A 93 7.20 6.80 -3.29
CA ASP A 93 5.92 7.23 -3.88
C ASP A 93 4.73 7.02 -2.94
N VAL A 94 4.70 5.91 -2.19
CA VAL A 94 3.66 5.66 -1.17
C VAL A 94 3.84 6.57 0.05
N PHE A 95 5.07 6.81 0.50
CA PHE A 95 5.34 7.74 1.60
C PHE A 95 4.86 9.16 1.29
N PHE A 96 4.88 9.58 0.03
CA PHE A 96 4.37 10.88 -0.41
C PHE A 96 2.85 10.90 -0.72
N SER A 97 2.12 9.79 -0.56
CA SER A 97 0.73 9.68 -1.03
C SER A 97 -0.33 10.27 -0.07
N GLU A 98 0.07 10.83 1.09
CA GLU A 98 -0.80 11.34 2.17
C GLU A 98 -1.82 10.31 2.75
N GLU A 99 -1.77 9.05 2.29
CA GLU A 99 -2.69 7.99 2.73
C GLU A 99 -2.11 7.22 3.91
N ASN A 100 -2.25 7.77 5.13
CA ASN A 100 -1.68 7.20 6.36
C ASN A 100 -1.93 5.68 6.54
N ALA A 101 -3.10 5.18 6.15
CA ALA A 101 -3.42 3.76 6.24
C ALA A 101 -2.48 2.87 5.41
N HIS A 102 -2.09 3.33 4.21
CA HIS A 102 -1.15 2.62 3.35
C HIS A 102 0.29 2.80 3.82
N ILE A 103 0.64 4.01 4.29
CA ILE A 103 1.96 4.26 4.91
C ILE A 103 2.17 3.29 6.08
N TYR A 104 1.20 3.17 6.99
CA TYR A 104 1.29 2.25 8.11
C TYR A 104 1.49 0.79 7.68
N ARG A 105 0.69 0.30 6.72
CA ARG A 105 0.83 -1.08 6.21
C ARG A 105 2.18 -1.31 5.53
N LEU A 106 2.66 -0.32 4.77
CA LEU A 106 3.95 -0.41 4.11
C LEU A 106 5.09 -0.46 5.13
N LEU A 107 5.01 0.31 6.22
CA LEU A 107 5.98 0.26 7.31
C LEU A 107 6.00 -1.11 8.01
N LEU A 108 4.84 -1.75 8.21
CA LEU A 108 4.79 -3.12 8.72
C LEU A 108 5.43 -4.11 7.74
N CYS A 109 5.11 -3.98 6.45
CA CYS A 109 5.69 -4.83 5.40
C CYS A 109 7.21 -4.67 5.31
N LEU A 110 7.72 -3.44 5.41
CA LEU A 110 9.16 -3.15 5.40
C LEU A 110 9.88 -3.76 6.60
N ASP A 111 9.29 -3.68 7.80
CA ASP A 111 9.87 -4.28 9.01
C ASP A 111 10.00 -5.80 8.86
N ASP A 112 8.93 -6.48 8.43
CA ASP A 112 8.96 -7.92 8.12
C ASP A 112 9.99 -8.25 7.03
N PHE A 113 10.03 -7.44 5.98
CA PHE A 113 10.92 -7.69 4.84
C PHE A 113 12.40 -7.49 5.17
N LEU A 114 12.74 -6.51 6.00
CA LEU A 114 14.13 -6.21 6.35
C LEU A 114 14.69 -7.12 7.44
N PHE A 115 13.83 -7.63 8.35
CA PHE A 115 14.29 -8.38 9.52
C PHE A 115 13.87 -9.85 9.57
N GLU A 116 12.77 -10.25 8.91
CA GLU A 116 12.27 -11.62 8.94
C GLU A 116 12.54 -12.37 7.62
N ASN A 117 12.48 -11.67 6.49
CA ASN A 117 12.73 -12.25 5.17
C ASN A 117 14.11 -11.84 4.64
N SER A 118 15.11 -12.73 4.76
CA SER A 118 16.51 -12.51 4.37
C SER A 118 16.80 -12.33 2.86
N ARG A 119 15.83 -11.88 2.06
CA ARG A 119 15.89 -11.82 0.59
C ARG A 119 16.07 -10.40 0.02
N ALA A 120 16.14 -9.36 0.83
CA ALA A 120 16.11 -7.98 0.34
C ALA A 120 17.44 -7.47 -0.21
N SER A 121 17.42 -6.98 -1.45
CA SER A 121 18.46 -6.14 -2.08
C SER A 121 18.26 -4.65 -1.82
N LEU A 122 17.42 -4.27 -0.84
CA LEU A 122 17.17 -2.88 -0.50
C LEU A 122 18.40 -2.28 0.17
N ASP A 123 18.83 -1.12 -0.30
CA ASP A 123 19.88 -0.36 0.37
C ASP A 123 19.31 0.23 1.67
N VAL A 124 19.78 -0.30 2.80
CA VAL A 124 19.37 0.13 4.14
C VAL A 124 19.60 1.62 4.36
N SER A 125 20.65 2.20 3.78
CA SER A 125 20.94 3.63 3.90
C SER A 125 19.88 4.47 3.18
N GLU A 126 19.42 4.03 2.01
CA GLU A 126 18.34 4.72 1.28
C GLU A 126 16.99 4.57 2.00
N VAL A 127 16.72 3.41 2.60
CA VAL A 127 15.52 3.19 3.44
C VAL A 127 15.53 4.11 4.65
N ILE A 128 16.66 4.23 5.35
CA ILE A 128 16.83 5.16 6.48
C ILE A 128 16.54 6.59 6.03
N GLN A 129 17.10 7.02 4.90
CA GLN A 129 16.83 8.36 4.37
C GLN A 129 15.35 8.58 4.07
N ALA A 130 14.68 7.62 3.42
CA ALA A 130 13.26 7.71 3.12
C ALA A 130 12.39 7.79 4.40
N LEU A 131 12.77 7.09 5.47
CA LEU A 131 12.09 7.16 6.77
C LEU A 131 12.32 8.48 7.48
N ASP A 132 13.53 9.03 7.42
CA ASP A 132 13.83 10.37 7.96
C ASP A 132 12.98 11.43 7.23
N GLU A 133 12.96 11.39 5.89
CA GLU A 133 12.11 12.28 5.07
C GLU A 133 10.61 12.11 5.43
N LEU A 134 10.12 10.87 5.53
CA LEU A 134 8.74 10.57 5.91
C LEU A 134 8.35 11.22 7.27
N LEU A 135 9.25 11.20 8.24
CA LEU A 135 9.00 11.75 9.58
C LEU A 135 8.93 13.29 9.63
N GLU A 136 9.42 13.97 8.60
CA GLU A 136 9.29 15.42 8.43
C GLU A 136 7.86 15.84 8.03
N PHE A 137 7.05 14.93 7.48
CA PHE A 137 5.67 15.18 7.08
C PHE A 137 4.67 14.98 8.23
N GLU A 138 3.44 15.46 8.04
CA GLU A 138 2.32 15.18 8.94
C GLU A 138 1.89 13.72 8.78
N LEU A 139 1.91 12.98 9.88
CA LEU A 139 1.54 11.56 9.96
C LEU A 139 0.61 11.39 11.14
N ASP A 140 -0.32 10.45 11.01
CA ASP A 140 -1.05 10.00 12.18
C ASP A 140 -0.10 9.38 13.23
N GLU A 141 -0.56 9.35 14.47
CA GLU A 141 0.24 8.90 15.61
C GLU A 141 0.75 7.45 15.42
N THR A 142 -0.08 6.59 14.83
CA THR A 142 0.23 5.17 14.66
C THR A 142 1.36 4.96 13.64
N SER A 143 1.26 5.63 12.50
CA SER A 143 2.25 5.61 11.42
C SER A 143 3.56 6.22 11.88
N ARG A 144 3.51 7.33 12.63
CA ARG A 144 4.70 7.98 13.19
C ARG A 144 5.45 7.07 14.15
N ILE A 145 4.75 6.43 15.10
CA ILE A 145 5.35 5.49 16.05
C ILE A 145 6.02 4.32 15.32
N GLN A 146 5.32 3.74 14.34
CA GLN A 146 5.86 2.62 13.58
C GLN A 146 7.11 3.01 12.76
N ALA A 147 7.10 4.18 12.12
CA ALA A 147 8.25 4.68 11.37
C ALA A 147 9.47 4.93 12.28
N GLN A 148 9.26 5.54 13.45
CA GLN A 148 10.32 5.74 14.45
C GLN A 148 10.89 4.41 14.95
N HIS A 149 10.03 3.43 15.25
CA HIS A 149 10.46 2.11 15.68
C HIS A 149 11.34 1.42 14.63
N LEU A 150 10.90 1.42 13.36
CA LEU A 150 11.66 0.84 12.26
C LEU A 150 13.02 1.54 12.07
N LEU A 151 13.03 2.87 12.08
CA LEU A 151 14.23 3.68 11.95
C LEU A 151 15.25 3.40 13.06
N GLU A 152 14.81 3.29 14.31
CA GLU A 152 15.67 2.94 15.44
C GLU A 152 16.28 1.54 15.28
N ARG A 153 15.49 0.56 14.83
CA ARG A 153 15.98 -0.81 14.59
C ARG A 153 17.06 -0.84 13.51
N LEU A 154 16.84 -0.14 12.40
CA LEU A 154 17.81 -0.08 11.28
C LEU A 154 19.10 0.63 11.69
N ARG A 155 19.01 1.74 12.44
CA ARG A 155 20.21 2.44 12.94
C ARG A 155 21.02 1.59 13.92
N LYS A 156 20.36 0.77 14.74
CA LYS A 156 21.04 -0.17 15.65
C LYS A 156 21.72 -1.31 14.90
N SER A 157 21.12 -1.84 13.82
CA SER A 157 21.72 -2.93 13.05
C SER A 157 22.96 -2.49 12.26
N GLN A 158 23.08 -1.21 11.89
CA GLN A 158 24.27 -0.69 11.21
C GLN A 158 25.48 -0.41 12.14
N GLN A 159 25.29 -0.48 13.47
CA GLN A 159 26.37 -0.29 14.45
C GLN A 159 27.03 -1.60 14.92
N GLN A 160 26.56 -2.76 14.43
CA GLN A 160 27.05 -4.09 14.77
C GLN A 160 27.90 -4.67 13.62
#